data_AF-A0A920UX50-F1
#
_entry.id   AF-A0A920UX50-F1
#
_cell.length_a   1.000
_cell.length_b   1.000
_cell.length_c   1.000
_cell.angle_alpha   90.00
_cell.angle_beta   90.00
_cell.angle_gamma   90.00
#
_symmetry.space_group_name_H-M   'P 1'
#
loop_
_entity.id
_entity.type
_entity.pdbx_description
1 polymer ?
#
loop_
_entity_poly.entity_id
_entity_poly.type
_entity_poly.pdbx_seq_one_letter_code
_entity_poly.pdbx_strand_id
1 'polypeptide(L)'
;MPGETSLVTSAPRWWFLWRNIGSHSSAAIRKSVLLEHDLNYRSGMDGVEDFDLWSRMLCHTGFGVIDKPLVKYRVHATSLMKTVDKTVQQSRFALVIQEGFESIGMQITASIAKEIAILPGQTLINPVQYRYVHLIHPLHFIAQAASRHLEKLGQHPPTRMRAAQFLEWACYVAPTSPAYALRLLSEALRYHPRIVFSRQTVILLVNLIKPTRPIG
;
A
#
# COMPACT_ATOMS: atom_id res chain seq x y z
N MET A 1 1.69 17.12 25.14
CA MET A 1 1.32 15.78 24.62
C MET A 1 2.35 15.42 23.55
N PRO A 2 3.15 14.36 23.71
CA PRO A 2 4.06 13.95 22.66
C PRO A 2 3.18 13.45 21.49
N GLY A 3 3.25 14.16 20.36
CA GLY A 3 2.43 13.87 19.20
C GLY A 3 2.69 12.44 18.75
N GLU A 4 1.65 11.61 18.72
CA GLU A 4 1.67 10.37 17.96
C GLU A 4 2.03 10.76 16.52
N THR A 5 3.28 10.52 16.12
CA THR A 5 3.64 10.49 14.71
C THR A 5 2.70 9.49 14.05
N SER A 6 1.91 9.93 13.08
CA SER A 6 1.05 9.04 12.30
C SER A 6 1.85 7.81 11.85
N LEU A 7 1.24 6.63 11.95
CA LEU A 7 1.87 5.35 11.59
C LEU A 7 2.39 5.34 10.13
N VAL A 8 1.88 6.24 9.29
CA VAL A 8 2.33 6.42 7.90
C VAL A 8 3.71 7.07 7.82
N THR A 9 4.08 7.92 8.79
CA THR A 9 5.30 8.74 8.73
C THR A 9 6.56 8.01 9.18
N SER A 10 6.42 6.87 9.85
CA SER A 10 7.54 6.20 10.51
C SER A 10 8.41 5.31 9.62
N ALA A 11 7.88 4.84 8.48
CA ALA A 11 8.62 3.96 7.57
C ALA A 11 8.16 4.14 6.10
N PRO A 12 8.41 5.31 5.50
CA PRO A 12 7.87 5.66 4.18
C PRO A 12 8.29 4.69 3.08
N ARG A 13 9.53 4.18 3.06
CA ARG A 13 9.94 3.18 2.07
C ARG A 13 9.10 1.91 2.15
N TRP A 14 8.79 1.45 3.36
CA TRP A 14 7.94 0.27 3.54
C TRP A 14 6.56 0.52 2.95
N TRP A 15 5.98 1.69 3.18
CA TRP A 15 4.67 2.06 2.64
C TRP A 15 4.64 2.11 1.11
N PHE A 16 5.68 2.69 0.51
CA PHE A 16 5.78 2.83 -0.94
C PHE A 16 5.88 1.51 -1.70
N LEU A 17 6.27 0.42 -1.04
CA LEU A 17 6.17 -0.93 -1.64
C LEU A 17 4.72 -1.35 -1.92
N TRP A 18 3.77 -0.80 -1.17
CA TRP A 18 2.37 -1.23 -1.21
C TRP A 18 1.46 -0.17 -1.81
N ARG A 19 1.76 1.11 -1.64
CA ARG A 19 0.85 2.21 -1.97
C ARG A 19 1.56 3.54 -2.20
N ASN A 20 0.89 4.46 -2.87
CA ASN A 20 1.28 5.87 -2.85
C ASN A 20 0.84 6.54 -1.53
N ILE A 21 1.72 7.24 -0.81
CA ILE A 21 1.40 7.86 0.49
C ILE A 21 1.25 9.39 0.46
N GLY A 22 1.16 10.00 -0.71
CA GLY A 22 1.00 11.45 -0.83
C GLY A 22 0.52 11.90 -2.22
N SER A 23 0.29 13.21 -2.35
CA SER A 23 -0.01 13.88 -3.63
C SER A 23 1.12 14.78 -4.10
N HIS A 24 1.30 14.95 -5.43
CA HIS A 24 2.22 15.95 -6.01
C HIS A 24 2.16 17.30 -5.30
N SER A 25 0.95 17.82 -5.14
CA SER A 25 0.66 19.15 -4.61
C SER A 25 1.14 19.36 -3.17
N SER A 26 1.46 18.28 -2.46
CA SER A 26 1.91 18.27 -1.07
C SER A 26 3.41 17.99 -0.90
N ALA A 27 4.14 17.75 -1.99
CA ALA A 27 5.55 17.35 -1.94
C ALA A 27 6.49 18.54 -2.15
N ALA A 28 7.58 18.56 -1.38
CA ALA A 28 8.72 19.44 -1.62
C ALA A 28 9.96 18.56 -1.84
N ILE A 29 10.66 18.78 -2.95
CA ILE A 29 11.76 17.92 -3.40
C ILE A 29 13.04 18.75 -3.54
N ARG A 30 14.17 18.22 -3.06
CA ARG A 30 15.48 18.82 -3.31
C ARG A 30 15.83 18.64 -4.79
N LYS A 31 16.01 19.75 -5.51
CA LYS A 31 16.40 19.74 -6.93
C LYS A 31 17.67 18.92 -7.20
N SER A 32 18.63 18.95 -6.28
CA SER A 32 19.90 18.21 -6.43
C SER A 32 19.67 16.70 -6.59
N VAL A 33 18.75 16.11 -5.82
CA VAL A 33 18.40 14.68 -5.91
C VAL A 33 17.87 14.31 -7.30
N LEU A 34 17.09 15.21 -7.92
CA LEU A 34 16.55 14.96 -9.26
C LEU A 34 17.66 15.01 -10.33
N LEU A 35 18.55 16.00 -10.24
CA LEU A 35 19.62 16.19 -11.22
C LEU A 35 20.74 15.15 -11.11
N GLU A 36 21.16 14.82 -9.89
CA GLU A 36 22.28 13.89 -9.64
C GLU A 36 21.95 12.45 -10.05
N HIS A 37 20.66 12.09 -10.11
CA HIS A 37 20.20 10.75 -10.42
C HIS A 37 19.33 10.67 -11.68
N ASP A 38 19.31 11.74 -12.49
CA ASP A 38 18.54 11.85 -13.74
C ASP A 38 17.06 11.41 -13.58
N LEU A 39 16.44 11.87 -12.49
CA LEU A 39 15.07 11.50 -12.15
C LEU A 39 14.08 12.50 -12.76
N ASN A 40 13.30 12.02 -13.72
CA ASN A 40 12.20 12.75 -14.33
C ASN A 40 10.93 11.89 -14.37
N TYR A 41 9.80 12.50 -14.73
CA TYR A 41 8.58 11.77 -15.06
C TYR A 41 8.80 10.90 -16.31
N ARG A 42 8.35 9.65 -16.25
CA ARG A 42 8.42 8.71 -17.38
C ARG A 42 7.16 8.85 -18.25
N SER A 43 7.36 8.83 -19.56
CA SER A 43 6.25 8.70 -20.52
C SER A 43 5.50 7.38 -20.29
N GLY A 44 4.18 7.39 -20.46
CA GLY A 44 3.34 6.20 -20.31
C GLY A 44 2.92 5.86 -18.88
N MET A 45 3.27 6.69 -17.89
CA MET A 45 2.88 6.52 -16.48
C MET A 45 1.64 7.34 -16.09
N ASP A 46 0.77 7.67 -17.05
CA ASP A 46 -0.35 8.59 -16.78
C ASP A 46 -1.26 8.09 -15.66
N GLY A 47 -1.57 8.98 -14.72
CA GLY A 47 -2.37 8.70 -13.53
C GLY A 47 -1.59 8.04 -12.37
N VAL A 48 -0.30 7.73 -12.53
CA VAL A 48 0.57 7.19 -11.47
C VAL A 48 1.95 7.86 -11.43
N GLU A 49 2.14 8.97 -12.14
CA GLU A 49 3.42 9.64 -12.38
C GLU A 49 4.12 9.99 -11.07
N ASP A 50 3.37 10.50 -10.09
CA ASP A 50 3.90 10.81 -8.76
C ASP A 50 4.39 9.56 -8.05
N PHE A 51 3.58 8.50 -8.05
CA PHE A 51 3.93 7.27 -7.35
C PHE A 51 5.18 6.63 -7.95
N ASP A 52 5.27 6.64 -9.29
CA ASP A 52 6.47 6.22 -10.02
C ASP A 52 7.70 7.03 -9.59
N LEU A 53 7.63 8.35 -9.71
CA LEU A 53 8.77 9.23 -9.41
C LEU A 53 9.23 9.05 -7.97
N TRP A 54 8.29 9.02 -7.02
CA TRP A 54 8.63 8.89 -5.61
C TRP A 54 9.24 7.54 -5.30
N SER A 55 8.72 6.46 -5.86
CA SER A 55 9.25 5.11 -5.64
C SER A 55 10.71 5.00 -6.11
N ARG A 56 11.04 5.58 -7.28
CA ARG A 56 12.42 5.63 -7.78
C ARG A 56 13.32 6.51 -6.92
N MET A 57 12.82 7.64 -6.42
CA MET A 57 13.57 8.54 -5.52
C MET A 57 13.96 7.89 -4.19
N LEU A 58 13.20 6.91 -3.69
CA LEU A 58 13.45 6.32 -2.37
C LEU A 58 14.83 5.67 -2.27
N CYS A 59 15.41 5.19 -3.37
CA CYS A 59 16.76 4.61 -3.37
C CYS A 59 17.85 5.65 -3.11
N HIS A 60 17.58 6.92 -3.39
CA HIS A 60 18.57 7.99 -3.45
C HIS A 60 18.48 8.96 -2.28
N THR A 61 17.33 9.02 -1.60
CA THR A 61 17.13 9.98 -0.53
C THR A 61 16.20 9.46 0.57
N GLY A 62 16.19 10.18 1.69
CA GLY A 62 15.23 9.97 2.76
C GLY A 62 13.89 10.62 2.41
N PHE A 63 12.80 10.02 2.87
CA PHE A 63 11.46 10.58 2.70
C PHE A 63 10.92 10.99 4.08
N GLY A 64 10.31 12.17 4.18
CA GLY A 64 9.69 12.67 5.40
C GLY A 64 8.24 13.02 5.13
N VAL A 65 7.33 12.60 6.00
CA VAL A 65 5.90 12.92 5.90
C VAL A 65 5.53 13.86 7.03
N ILE A 66 4.97 15.02 6.68
CA ILE A 66 4.41 15.96 7.64
C ILE A 66 2.94 15.62 7.81
N ASP A 67 2.59 15.05 8.96
CA ASP A 67 1.21 14.66 9.29
C ASP A 67 0.35 15.87 9.70
N LYS A 68 0.19 16.80 8.76
CA LYS A 68 -0.67 17.98 8.89
C LYS A 68 -1.39 18.23 7.56
N PRO A 69 -2.66 18.67 7.57
CA PRO A 69 -3.35 19.05 6.35
C PRO A 69 -2.76 20.35 5.79
N LEU A 70 -1.83 20.24 4.84
CA LEU A 70 -1.13 21.38 4.23
C LEU A 70 -1.74 21.82 2.90
N VAL A 71 -2.57 20.98 2.26
CA VAL A 71 -3.15 21.23 0.95
C VAL A 71 -4.66 20.98 0.98
N LYS A 72 -5.43 21.86 0.34
CA LYS A 72 -6.85 21.64 0.06
C LYS A 72 -7.03 21.27 -1.40
N TYR A 73 -7.41 20.03 -1.66
CA TYR A 73 -7.64 19.54 -3.02
C TYR A 73 -9.10 19.74 -3.43
N ARG A 74 -9.33 20.18 -4.68
CA ARG A 74 -10.68 20.36 -5.24
C ARG A 74 -11.00 19.20 -6.18
N VAL A 75 -12.08 18.49 -5.89
CA VAL A 75 -12.55 17.37 -6.72
C VAL A 75 -13.62 17.89 -7.68
N HIS A 76 -13.37 17.77 -8.99
CA HIS A 76 -14.35 18.07 -10.04
C HIS A 76 -14.89 16.78 -10.65
N ALA A 77 -16.17 16.81 -11.09
CA ALA A 77 -16.85 15.64 -11.65
C ALA A 77 -16.17 15.06 -12.91
N THR A 78 -15.48 15.91 -13.67
CA THR A 78 -14.75 15.62 -14.92
C THR A 78 -13.27 15.28 -14.71
N SER A 79 -12.84 14.98 -13.48
CA SER A 79 -11.43 14.64 -13.19
C SER A 79 -10.95 13.43 -14.02
N LEU A 80 -9.74 13.58 -14.59
CA LEU A 80 -9.09 12.62 -15.51
C LEU A 80 -9.00 11.19 -14.96
N MET A 81 -8.97 11.01 -13.64
CA MET A 81 -8.99 9.67 -13.03
C MET A 81 -10.25 8.86 -13.38
N LYS A 82 -11.35 9.49 -13.83
CA LYS A 82 -12.57 8.76 -14.22
C LYS A 82 -12.57 8.25 -15.66
N THR A 83 -11.68 8.77 -16.52
CA THR A 83 -11.70 8.48 -17.96
C THR A 83 -10.66 7.45 -18.39
N VAL A 84 -9.71 7.11 -17.51
CA VAL A 84 -8.67 6.11 -17.79
C VAL A 84 -9.24 4.70 -17.61
N ASP A 85 -8.87 3.80 -18.51
CA ASP A 85 -9.18 2.37 -18.40
C ASP A 85 -8.60 1.81 -17.10
N LYS A 86 -9.46 1.15 -16.31
CA LYS A 86 -9.12 0.63 -14.98
C LYS A 86 -7.97 -0.37 -15.02
N THR A 87 -7.89 -1.18 -16.08
CA THR A 87 -6.87 -2.22 -16.27
C THR A 87 -5.52 -1.62 -16.65
N VAL A 88 -5.53 -0.53 -17.43
CA VAL A 88 -4.32 0.22 -17.78
C VAL A 88 -3.76 0.89 -16.53
N GLN A 89 -4.61 1.58 -15.76
CA GLN A 89 -4.19 2.19 -14.50
C GLN A 89 -3.62 1.14 -13.52
N GLN A 90 -4.32 0.02 -13.33
CA GLN A 90 -3.85 -1.06 -12.48
C GLN A 90 -2.48 -1.59 -12.92
N SER A 91 -2.27 -1.79 -14.23
CA SER A 91 -1.01 -2.30 -14.78
C SER A 91 0.15 -1.34 -14.52
N ARG A 92 -0.10 -0.02 -14.60
CA ARG A 92 0.89 1.01 -14.26
C ARG A 92 1.23 1.02 -12.77
N PHE A 93 0.24 0.92 -11.88
CA PHE A 93 0.50 0.75 -10.44
C PHE A 93 1.30 -0.53 -10.16
N ALA A 94 0.95 -1.64 -10.82
CA ALA A 94 1.64 -2.91 -10.66
C ALA A 94 3.11 -2.83 -11.08
N LEU A 95 3.42 -2.10 -12.16
CA LEU A 95 4.80 -1.85 -12.58
C LEU A 95 5.60 -1.13 -11.49
N VAL A 96 5.08 -0.03 -10.95
CA VAL A 96 5.75 0.73 -9.87
C VAL A 96 5.97 -0.15 -8.64
N ILE A 97 4.97 -0.95 -8.26
CA ILE A 97 5.06 -1.87 -7.12
C ILE A 97 6.14 -2.92 -7.37
N GLN A 98 6.17 -3.52 -8.56
CA GLN A 98 7.16 -4.52 -8.92
C GLN A 98 8.58 -3.94 -8.85
N GLU A 99 8.83 -2.81 -9.52
CA GLU A 99 10.12 -2.11 -9.46
C GLU A 99 10.50 -1.71 -8.03
N GLY A 100 9.52 -1.33 -7.20
CA GLY A 100 9.71 -1.04 -5.77
C GLY A 100 10.24 -2.25 -5.00
N PHE A 101 9.68 -3.44 -5.20
CA PHE A 101 10.21 -4.66 -4.58
C PHE A 101 11.59 -5.03 -5.12
N GLU A 102 11.81 -4.86 -6.43
CA GLU A 102 13.11 -5.12 -7.06
C GLU A 102 14.19 -4.23 -6.45
N SER A 103 13.87 -2.97 -6.14
CA SER A 103 14.80 -2.00 -5.54
C SER A 103 15.32 -2.39 -4.15
N ILE A 104 14.57 -3.22 -3.42
CA ILE A 104 15.00 -3.78 -2.12
C ILE A 104 15.60 -5.20 -2.26
N GLY A 105 15.83 -5.66 -3.50
CA GLY A 105 16.38 -6.96 -3.82
C GLY A 105 15.37 -8.11 -3.70
N MET A 106 14.08 -7.84 -3.87
CA MET A 106 13.01 -8.85 -3.80
C MET A 106 12.25 -8.94 -5.12
N GLN A 107 12.08 -10.15 -5.63
CA GLN A 107 11.33 -10.39 -6.87
C GLN A 107 9.92 -10.86 -6.55
N ILE A 108 8.92 -10.27 -7.21
CA ILE A 108 7.52 -10.71 -7.17
C ILE A 108 7.01 -10.92 -8.59
N THR A 109 6.04 -11.81 -8.76
CA THR A 109 5.45 -12.03 -10.09
C THR A 109 4.54 -10.86 -10.48
N ALA A 110 4.39 -10.63 -11.79
CA ALA A 110 3.49 -9.60 -12.32
C ALA A 110 2.04 -9.77 -11.81
N SER A 111 1.57 -11.02 -11.67
CA SER A 111 0.22 -11.29 -11.14
C SER A 111 0.08 -10.89 -9.67
N ILE A 112 1.10 -11.13 -8.84
CA ILE A 112 1.13 -10.67 -7.46
C ILE A 112 1.15 -9.14 -7.41
N ALA A 113 1.99 -8.49 -8.21
CA ALA A 113 2.08 -7.03 -8.28
C ALA A 113 0.74 -6.38 -8.66
N LYS A 114 0.02 -6.97 -9.63
CA LYS A 114 -1.33 -6.53 -10.04
C LYS A 114 -2.35 -6.61 -8.91
N GLU A 115 -2.30 -7.65 -8.08
CA GLU A 115 -3.21 -7.78 -6.94
C GLU A 115 -2.82 -6.86 -5.78
N ILE A 116 -1.51 -6.67 -5.54
CA ILE A 116 -1.03 -5.69 -4.56
C ILE A 116 -1.47 -4.28 -4.96
N ALA A 117 -1.45 -3.92 -6.24
CA ALA A 117 -1.90 -2.61 -6.73
C ALA A 117 -3.36 -2.28 -6.34
N ILE A 118 -4.21 -3.30 -6.17
CA ILE A 118 -5.61 -3.10 -5.79
C ILE A 118 -5.75 -2.86 -4.29
N LEU A 119 -4.96 -3.54 -3.45
CA LEU A 119 -5.12 -3.54 -1.99
C LEU A 119 -5.27 -2.15 -1.35
N PRO A 120 -4.49 -1.11 -1.74
CA PRO A 120 -4.61 0.21 -1.12
C PRO A 120 -5.91 0.96 -1.43
N GLY A 121 -6.72 0.47 -2.37
CA GLY A 121 -7.91 1.18 -2.84
C GLY A 121 -7.60 2.44 -3.66
N GLN A 122 -6.39 2.54 -4.23
CA GLN A 122 -5.95 3.70 -5.03
C GLN A 122 -6.17 3.52 -6.54
N THR A 123 -6.55 2.31 -6.95
CA THR A 123 -6.99 2.03 -8.32
C THR A 123 -8.50 2.23 -8.45
N LEU A 124 -9.00 2.21 -9.68
CA LEU A 124 -10.43 2.24 -9.98
C LEU A 124 -11.17 0.91 -9.69
N ILE A 125 -10.46 -0.08 -9.12
CA ILE A 125 -10.98 -1.40 -8.75
C ILE A 125 -11.22 -1.41 -7.24
N ASN A 126 -12.39 -1.87 -6.82
CA ASN A 126 -12.74 -1.96 -5.41
C ASN A 126 -12.01 -3.15 -4.75
N PRO A 127 -11.14 -2.95 -3.75
CA PRO A 127 -10.39 -4.03 -3.11
C PRO A 127 -11.28 -5.04 -2.37
N VAL A 128 -12.42 -4.60 -1.82
CA VAL A 128 -13.33 -5.49 -1.08
C VAL A 128 -14.09 -6.43 -2.02
N GLN A 129 -14.36 -5.99 -3.26
CA GLN A 129 -15.11 -6.77 -4.25
C GLN A 129 -14.19 -7.59 -5.17
N TYR A 130 -12.88 -7.37 -5.11
CA TYR A 130 -11.93 -8.07 -5.94
C TYR A 130 -11.66 -9.49 -5.41
N ARG A 131 -11.59 -10.46 -6.33
CA ARG A 131 -11.27 -11.85 -6.01
C ARG A 131 -9.76 -12.08 -6.14
N TYR A 132 -9.07 -12.10 -5.01
CA TYR A 132 -7.62 -12.35 -4.95
C TYR A 132 -7.30 -13.83 -5.22
N VAL A 133 -6.61 -14.14 -6.31
CA VAL A 133 -6.25 -15.52 -6.67
C VAL A 133 -4.78 -15.78 -6.35
N HIS A 134 -3.92 -14.80 -6.60
CA HIS A 134 -2.48 -14.95 -6.49
C HIS A 134 -1.92 -14.50 -5.15
N LEU A 135 -2.65 -13.64 -4.43
CA LEU A 135 -2.19 -13.02 -3.19
C LEU A 135 -2.71 -13.72 -1.93
N ILE A 136 -3.70 -14.60 -2.06
CA ILE A 136 -4.12 -15.50 -0.97
C ILE A 136 -3.03 -16.52 -0.73
N HIS A 137 -2.61 -16.63 0.52
CA HIS A 137 -1.47 -17.41 1.02
C HIS A 137 -0.14 -16.65 1.05
N PRO A 138 0.43 -16.08 -0.03
CA PRO A 138 1.77 -15.50 0.04
C PRO A 138 1.83 -14.09 0.64
N LEU A 139 0.74 -13.32 0.75
CA LEU A 139 0.79 -11.91 1.18
C LEU A 139 1.60 -11.68 2.48
N HIS A 140 1.34 -12.46 3.53
CA HIS A 140 2.09 -12.32 4.78
C HIS A 140 3.56 -12.70 4.67
N PHE A 141 3.90 -13.70 3.86
CA PHE A 141 5.30 -14.07 3.59
C PHE A 141 6.02 -12.96 2.83
N ILE A 142 5.38 -12.38 1.81
CA ILE A 142 5.90 -11.25 1.02
C ILE A 142 6.14 -10.06 1.96
N ALA A 143 5.17 -9.70 2.78
CA ALA A 143 5.29 -8.55 3.70
C ALA A 143 6.39 -8.74 4.76
N GLN A 144 6.53 -9.96 5.29
CA GLN A 144 7.61 -10.31 6.21
C GLN A 144 8.98 -10.31 5.51
N ALA A 145 9.08 -10.86 4.30
CA ALA A 145 10.31 -10.83 3.50
C ALA A 145 10.73 -9.39 3.19
N ALA A 146 9.81 -8.55 2.71
CA ALA A 146 10.06 -7.15 2.43
C ALA A 146 10.56 -6.39 3.67
N SER A 147 9.97 -6.65 4.84
CA SER A 147 10.42 -6.06 6.10
C SER A 147 11.86 -6.48 6.42
N ARG A 148 12.20 -7.77 6.26
CA ARG A 148 13.58 -8.27 6.48
C ARG A 148 14.60 -7.66 5.49
N HIS A 149 14.21 -7.46 4.24
CA HIS A 149 15.06 -6.80 3.24
C HIS A 149 15.31 -5.34 3.61
N LEU A 150 14.27 -4.61 4.05
CA LEU A 150 14.42 -3.23 4.53
C LEU A 150 15.24 -3.13 5.82
N GLU A 151 15.10 -4.08 6.74
CA GLU A 151 15.91 -4.16 7.96
C GLU A 151 17.41 -4.32 7.65
N LYS A 152 17.77 -5.10 6.63
CA LYS A 152 19.16 -5.19 6.14
C LYS A 152 19.67 -3.86 5.56
N LEU A 153 18.77 -3.00 5.08
CA LEU A 153 19.07 -1.65 4.60
C LEU A 153 19.02 -0.60 5.74
N GLY A 154 18.98 -1.03 7.01
CA GLY A 154 18.96 -0.16 8.17
C GLY A 154 17.60 0.48 8.47
N GLN A 155 16.51 -0.04 7.87
CA GLN A 155 15.17 0.50 8.05
C GLN A 155 14.30 -0.48 8.82
N HIS A 156 13.68 0.00 9.91
CA HIS A 156 12.91 -0.85 10.81
C HIS A 156 11.43 -0.45 10.80
N PRO A 157 10.60 -1.09 9.98
CA PRO A 157 9.16 -0.84 9.94
C PRO A 157 8.52 -1.10 11.31
N PRO A 158 7.82 -0.11 11.92
CA PRO A 158 7.23 -0.29 13.24
C PRO A 158 6.22 -1.43 13.30
N THR A 159 6.20 -2.14 14.43
CA THR A 159 5.30 -3.28 14.65
C THR A 159 3.83 -2.88 14.60
N ARG A 160 3.45 -1.77 15.25
CA ARG A 160 2.07 -1.24 15.23
C ARG A 160 1.59 -0.91 13.82
N MET A 161 2.47 -0.36 12.99
CA MET A 161 2.19 -0.04 11.59
C MET A 161 1.94 -1.32 10.78
N ARG A 162 2.83 -2.31 10.89
CA ARG A 162 2.66 -3.61 10.24
C ARG A 162 1.37 -4.32 10.69
N ALA A 163 1.06 -4.28 11.98
CA ALA A 163 -0.17 -4.86 12.52
C ALA A 163 -1.43 -4.21 11.91
N ALA A 164 -1.47 -2.88 11.84
CA ALA A 164 -2.56 -2.14 11.21
C ALA A 164 -2.73 -2.53 9.73
N GLN A 165 -1.61 -2.69 9.01
CA GLN A 165 -1.67 -3.11 7.62
C GLN A 165 -2.22 -4.52 7.44
N PHE A 166 -1.78 -5.48 8.26
CA PHE A 166 -2.30 -6.85 8.20
C PHE A 166 -3.79 -6.91 8.50
N LEU A 167 -4.27 -6.11 9.44
CA LEU A 167 -5.70 -6.02 9.75
C LEU A 167 -6.50 -5.42 8.60
N GLU A 168 -5.99 -4.37 7.97
CA GLU A 168 -6.62 -3.78 6.79
C GLU A 168 -6.71 -4.80 5.64
N TRP A 169 -5.61 -5.49 5.33
CA TRP A 169 -5.62 -6.54 4.31
C TRP A 169 -6.56 -7.69 4.66
N ALA A 170 -6.64 -8.10 5.94
CA ALA A 170 -7.61 -9.09 6.39
C ALA A 170 -9.04 -8.69 6.04
N CYS A 171 -9.40 -7.41 6.17
CA CYS A 171 -10.71 -6.91 5.79
C CYS A 171 -10.98 -6.99 4.29
N TYR A 172 -9.97 -6.72 3.45
CA TYR A 172 -10.12 -6.77 1.99
C TYR A 172 -10.15 -8.20 1.44
N VAL A 173 -9.40 -9.13 2.03
CA VAL A 173 -9.37 -10.52 1.55
C VAL A 173 -10.47 -11.39 2.14
N ALA A 174 -11.15 -10.96 3.22
CA ALA A 174 -12.21 -11.74 3.88
C ALA A 174 -13.32 -12.22 2.92
N PRO A 175 -13.82 -11.42 1.97
CA PRO A 175 -14.80 -11.89 0.98
C PRO A 175 -14.26 -12.97 0.04
N THR A 176 -12.94 -13.00 -0.21
CA THR A 176 -12.33 -14.02 -1.08
C THR A 176 -11.97 -15.29 -0.30
N SER A 177 -11.41 -15.16 0.90
CA SER A 177 -11.06 -16.28 1.77
C SER A 177 -11.14 -15.88 3.25
N PRO A 178 -12.24 -16.24 3.94
CA PRO A 178 -12.41 -16.02 5.37
C PRO A 178 -11.27 -16.65 6.20
N ALA A 179 -10.85 -17.87 5.83
CA ALA A 179 -9.77 -18.58 6.51
C ALA A 179 -8.44 -17.83 6.41
N TYR A 180 -8.13 -17.28 5.24
CA TYR A 180 -6.90 -16.50 5.07
C TYR A 180 -6.98 -15.14 5.76
N ALA A 181 -8.16 -14.50 5.79
CA ALA A 181 -8.35 -13.27 6.56
C ALA A 181 -8.08 -13.50 8.06
N LEU A 182 -8.51 -14.63 8.64
CA LEU A 182 -8.17 -15.00 10.01
C LEU A 182 -6.66 -15.22 10.20
N ARG A 183 -5.97 -15.77 9.20
CA ARG A 183 -4.51 -15.88 9.23
C ARG A 183 -3.85 -14.50 9.28
N LEU A 184 -4.28 -13.55 8.44
CA LEU A 184 -3.75 -12.18 8.46
C LEU A 184 -4.08 -11.46 9.78
N LEU A 185 -5.27 -11.67 10.35
CA LEU A 185 -5.60 -11.18 11.68
C LEU A 185 -4.66 -11.76 12.75
N SER A 186 -4.33 -13.04 12.68
CA SER A 186 -3.35 -13.66 13.57
C SER A 186 -1.97 -13.02 13.44
N GLU A 187 -1.51 -12.70 12.22
CA GLU A 187 -0.25 -11.97 12.03
C GLU A 187 -0.33 -10.55 12.62
N ALA A 188 -1.45 -9.85 12.45
CA ALA A 188 -1.67 -8.53 13.06
C ALA A 188 -1.55 -8.59 14.60
N LEU A 189 -2.18 -9.59 15.22
CA LEU A 189 -2.14 -9.80 16.67
C LEU A 189 -0.73 -10.14 17.17
N ARG A 190 0.06 -10.91 16.40
CA ARG A 190 1.46 -11.18 16.76
C ARG A 190 2.31 -9.92 16.83
N TYR A 191 2.10 -8.98 15.91
CA TYR A 191 2.83 -7.71 15.92
C TYR A 191 2.32 -6.73 16.99
N HIS A 192 1.01 -6.72 17.25
CA HIS A 192 0.40 -5.81 18.22
C HIS A 192 -0.89 -6.39 18.81
N PRO A 193 -0.82 -7.14 19.94
CA PRO A 193 -1.99 -7.83 20.50
C PRO A 193 -3.17 -6.91 20.83
N ARG A 194 -2.88 -5.66 21.24
CA ARG A 194 -3.90 -4.65 21.56
C ARG A 194 -4.73 -4.22 20.35
N ILE A 195 -4.33 -4.58 19.12
CA ILE A 195 -5.11 -4.29 17.92
C ILE A 195 -6.49 -4.96 17.93
N VAL A 196 -6.67 -6.01 18.75
CA VAL A 196 -7.97 -6.70 18.93
C VAL A 196 -9.09 -5.76 19.37
N PHE A 197 -8.76 -4.69 20.11
CA PHE A 197 -9.73 -3.70 20.58
C PHE A 197 -10.04 -2.62 19.52
N SER A 198 -9.48 -2.73 18.33
CA SER A 198 -9.74 -1.78 17.26
C SER A 198 -11.13 -2.00 16.64
N ARG A 199 -11.75 -0.90 16.19
CA ARG A 199 -13.01 -0.95 15.44
C ARG A 199 -12.90 -1.84 14.19
N GLN A 200 -11.76 -1.84 13.51
CA GLN A 200 -11.52 -2.65 12.33
C GLN A 200 -11.57 -4.16 12.65
N THR A 201 -11.01 -4.59 13.78
CA THR A 201 -11.11 -6.00 14.20
C THR A 201 -12.56 -6.40 14.44
N VAL A 202 -13.35 -5.56 15.10
CA VAL A 202 -14.79 -5.82 15.30
C VAL A 202 -15.52 -5.94 13.96
N ILE A 203 -15.28 -5.01 13.02
CA ILE A 203 -15.87 -5.04 11.68
C ILE A 203 -15.52 -6.34 10.95
N LEU A 204 -14.24 -6.74 10.98
CA LEU A 204 -13.78 -7.98 10.35
C LEU A 204 -14.51 -9.19 10.94
N LEU A 205 -14.54 -9.33 12.27
CA LEU A 205 -15.20 -10.45 12.94
C LEU A 205 -16.70 -10.51 12.62
N VAL A 206 -17.39 -9.37 12.64
CA VAL A 206 -18.82 -9.30 12.25
C VAL A 206 -19.02 -9.76 10.81
N ASN A 207 -18.15 -9.34 9.89
CA ASN A 207 -18.24 -9.73 8.48
C ASN A 207 -17.96 -11.22 8.25
N LEU A 208 -17.09 -11.83 9.06
CA LEU A 208 -16.81 -13.27 9.00
C LEU A 208 -17.94 -14.13 9.58
N ILE A 209 -18.72 -13.60 10.52
CA ILE A 209 -19.84 -14.30 11.16
C ILE A 209 -21.13 -14.22 10.33
N LYS A 210 -21.32 -13.13 9.57
CA LYS A 210 -22.51 -13.01 8.71
C LYS A 210 -22.47 -14.08 7.63
N PRO A 211 -23.46 -14.99 7.55
CA PRO A 211 -23.50 -16.00 6.51
C PRO A 211 -23.58 -15.28 5.15
N THR A 212 -22.69 -15.65 4.23
CA THR A 212 -22.79 -15.30 2.83
C THR A 212 -24.16 -15.76 2.33
N ARG A 213 -25.12 -14.84 2.19
CA ARG A 213 -26.36 -15.14 1.49
C ARG A 213 -25.97 -15.50 0.05
N PRO A 214 -26.30 -16.70 -0.45
CA PRO A 214 -26.14 -16.98 -1.86
C PRO A 214 -27.03 -16.01 -2.63
N ILE A 215 -26.44 -15.28 -3.58
CA ILE A 215 -27.18 -14.55 -4.60
C ILE A 215 -27.81 -15.64 -5.47
N GLY A 216 -29.13 -15.78 -5.38
CA GLY A 216 -29.93 -16.61 -6.28
C GLY A 216 -30.09 -15.97 -7.64
#